data_AF-K1R4X4-F1
#
_entry.id   AF-K1R4X4-F1
#
_cell.length_a   1.000
_cell.length_b   1.000
_cell.length_c   1.000
_cell.angle_alpha   90.00
_cell.angle_beta   90.00
_cell.angle_gamma   90.00
#
_symmetry.space_group_name_H-M   'P 1'
#
loop_
_entity.id
_entity.type
_entity.pdbx_description
1 polymer ?
#
loop_
_entity_poly.entity_id
_entity_poly.type
_entity_poly.pdbx_seq_one_letter_code
_entity_poly.pdbx_strand_id
1 'polypeptide(L)'
;MLIVTINYPETSTIFIDRFLATAEAYRVPVKLIFNKTDRYNEDDTRYMDALINLYTYIGYPCFKVSALNNIGTDEVKKDLEGKVTLLSGNSGVGKSTLINAILPEQTLKTGEISD
;
A
#
# COMPACT_ATOMS: atom_id res chain seq x y z
N MET A 1 5.77 2.57 -4.67
CA MET A 1 4.43 2.01 -4.33
C MET A 1 3.76 2.92 -3.31
N LEU A 2 2.46 3.12 -3.45
CA LEU A 2 1.65 3.88 -2.50
C LEU A 2 0.83 2.91 -1.65
N ILE A 3 0.99 2.97 -0.33
CA ILE A 3 0.18 2.20 0.61
C ILE A 3 -1.09 2.98 0.94
N VAL A 4 -2.21 2.30 0.74
CA VAL A 4 -3.57 2.77 0.89
C VAL A 4 -4.25 1.91 1.95
N THR A 5 -5.05 2.56 2.78
CA THR A 5 -5.97 1.91 3.71
C THR A 5 -7.32 2.59 3.56
N ILE A 6 -8.40 1.82 3.46
CA ILE A 6 -9.75 2.40 3.39
C ILE A 6 -10.25 2.86 4.78
N ASN A 7 -9.60 2.38 5.85
CA ASN A 7 -9.86 2.80 7.21
C ASN A 7 -8.61 2.59 8.12
N TYR A 8 -8.55 3.32 9.22
CA TYR A 8 -7.54 3.26 10.29
C TYR A 8 -6.06 3.47 9.89
N PRO A 9 -5.63 4.65 9.38
CA PRO A 9 -6.46 5.78 8.97
C PRO A 9 -6.95 5.61 7.53
N GLU A 10 -7.92 6.42 7.12
CA GLU A 10 -8.34 6.46 5.73
C GLU A 10 -7.26 7.14 4.85
N THR A 11 -7.05 6.59 3.66
CA THR A 11 -6.38 7.27 2.55
C THR A 11 -7.44 7.69 1.55
N SER A 12 -7.76 8.98 1.52
CA SER A 12 -8.83 9.49 0.65
C SER A 12 -8.47 9.33 -0.83
N THR A 13 -9.49 9.12 -1.67
CA THR A 13 -9.31 9.02 -3.12
C THR A 13 -8.68 10.27 -3.71
N ILE A 14 -9.02 11.46 -3.18
CA ILE A 14 -8.38 12.73 -3.56
C ILE A 14 -6.86 12.68 -3.33
N PHE A 15 -6.39 12.08 -2.23
CA PHE A 15 -4.96 11.93 -1.98
C PHE A 15 -4.34 10.96 -2.99
N ILE A 16 -4.97 9.81 -3.22
CA ILE A 16 -4.50 8.80 -4.17
C ILE A 16 -4.36 9.43 -5.56
N ASP A 17 -5.42 10.09 -6.06
CA ASP A 17 -5.47 10.65 -7.40
C ASP A 17 -4.42 11.76 -7.59
N ARG A 18 -4.24 12.64 -6.59
CA ARG A 18 -3.19 13.67 -6.62
C ARG A 18 -1.78 13.08 -6.59
N PHE A 19 -1.57 12.01 -5.83
CA PHE A 19 -0.29 11.32 -5.79
C PHE A 19 0.02 10.68 -7.15
N LEU A 20 -0.96 9.97 -7.73
CA LEU A 20 -0.84 9.33 -9.04
C LEU A 20 -0.58 10.38 -10.13
N ALA A 21 -1.36 11.46 -10.19
CA ALA A 21 -1.15 12.54 -11.16
C ALA A 21 0.26 13.14 -11.08
N THR A 22 0.78 13.31 -9.86
CA THR A 22 2.14 13.83 -9.65
C THR A 22 3.19 12.83 -10.14
N ALA A 23 3.05 11.56 -9.77
CA ALA A 23 3.99 10.51 -10.18
C ALA A 23 4.00 10.32 -11.70
N GLU A 24 2.83 10.37 -12.35
CA GLU A 24 2.70 10.33 -13.81
C GLU A 24 3.40 11.50 -14.49
N ALA A 25 3.29 12.73 -13.95
CA ALA A 25 3.98 13.90 -14.48
C ALA A 25 5.51 13.71 -14.52
N TYR A 26 6.06 12.93 -13.58
CA TYR A 26 7.47 12.56 -13.53
C TYR A 26 7.78 11.19 -14.15
N ARG A 27 6.79 10.52 -14.76
CA ARG A 27 6.90 9.18 -15.36
C ARG A 27 7.40 8.12 -14.37
N VAL A 28 7.05 8.27 -13.10
CA VAL A 28 7.38 7.31 -12.05
C VAL A 28 6.24 6.29 -11.98
N PRO A 29 6.49 5.00 -12.28
CA PRO A 29 5.44 3.99 -12.21
C PRO A 29 4.98 3.77 -10.76
N VAL A 30 3.67 3.86 -10.52
CA VAL A 30 3.07 3.64 -9.21
C VAL A 30 2.26 2.34 -9.21
N LYS A 31 2.31 1.65 -8.08
CA LYS A 31 1.44 0.52 -7.74
C LYS A 31 0.81 0.79 -6.39
N LEU A 32 -0.45 0.41 -6.23
CA LEU A 32 -1.22 0.62 -5.02
C LEU A 32 -1.20 -0.65 -4.16
N ILE A 33 -1.01 -0.48 -2.86
CA ILE A 33 -1.09 -1.56 -1.88
C ILE A 33 -2.23 -1.24 -0.92
N PHE A 34 -3.33 -1.97 -1.03
CA PHE A 34 -4.43 -1.91 -0.09
C PHE A 34 -4.10 -2.79 1.11
N ASN A 35 -3.63 -2.16 2.18
CA ASN A 35 -3.12 -2.84 3.36
C ASN A 35 -4.20 -2.96 4.45
N LYS A 36 -3.90 -3.74 5.50
CA LYS A 36 -4.76 -3.96 6.68
C LYS A 36 -6.09 -4.65 6.36
N THR A 37 -6.11 -5.51 5.35
CA THR A 37 -7.31 -6.26 4.98
C THR A 37 -7.87 -7.14 6.11
N ASP A 38 -7.07 -7.42 7.13
CA ASP A 38 -7.47 -8.10 8.37
C ASP A 38 -8.45 -7.32 9.25
N ARG A 39 -8.64 -6.02 9.01
CA ARG A 39 -9.49 -5.14 9.85
C ARG A 39 -10.82 -4.79 9.23
N TYR A 40 -11.11 -5.24 8.02
CA TYR A 40 -12.25 -4.79 7.24
C TYR A 40 -13.44 -5.73 7.42
N ASN A 41 -14.62 -5.14 7.66
CA ASN A 41 -15.88 -5.87 7.62
C ASN A 41 -16.33 -6.07 6.15
N GLU A 42 -17.52 -6.62 5.93
CA GLU A 42 -18.05 -6.87 4.58
C GLU A 42 -18.24 -5.58 3.76
N ASP A 43 -18.72 -4.50 4.37
CA ASP A 43 -18.92 -3.20 3.71
C ASP A 43 -17.58 -2.57 3.31
N ASP A 44 -16.65 -2.53 4.25
CA ASP A 44 -15.27 -2.07 4.02
C ASP A 44 -14.63 -2.88 2.89
N THR A 45 -14.73 -4.21 2.93
CA THR A 45 -14.15 -5.09 1.90
C THR A 45 -14.77 -4.83 0.53
N ARG A 46 -16.11 -4.66 0.44
CA ARG A 46 -16.79 -4.31 -0.81
C ARG A 46 -16.31 -2.97 -1.37
N TYR A 47 -16.14 -1.97 -0.51
CA TYR A 47 -15.66 -0.66 -0.92
C TYR A 47 -14.20 -0.69 -1.40
N MET A 48 -13.32 -1.38 -0.67
CA MET A 48 -11.93 -1.62 -1.07
C MET A 48 -11.86 -2.30 -2.44
N ASP A 49 -12.68 -3.32 -2.66
CA ASP A 49 -12.70 -4.08 -3.92
C ASP A 49 -13.18 -3.22 -5.09
N ALA A 50 -14.15 -2.34 -4.86
CA ALA A 50 -14.57 -1.36 -5.86
C ALA A 50 -13.43 -0.40 -6.24
N LEU A 51 -12.66 0.10 -5.26
CA LEU A 51 -11.50 0.95 -5.52
C LEU A 51 -10.38 0.20 -6.26
N ILE A 52 -10.08 -1.03 -5.86
CA ILE A 52 -9.08 -1.88 -6.55
C ILE A 52 -9.48 -2.10 -8.01
N ASN A 53 -10.76 -2.42 -8.26
CA ASN A 53 -11.27 -2.60 -9.62
C ASN A 53 -11.13 -1.32 -10.44
N LEU A 54 -11.49 -0.16 -9.86
CA LEU A 54 -11.36 1.14 -10.52
C LEU A 54 -9.90 1.44 -10.90
N TYR A 55 -8.98 1.39 -9.93
CA TYR A 55 -7.57 1.75 -10.17
C TYR A 55 -6.87 0.74 -11.10
N THR A 56 -7.22 -0.55 -11.00
CA THR A 56 -6.74 -1.57 -11.93
C THR A 56 -7.26 -1.33 -13.35
N TYR A 57 -8.54 -0.99 -13.51
CA TYR A 57 -9.15 -0.72 -14.81
C TYR A 57 -8.47 0.46 -15.54
N ILE A 58 -8.08 1.50 -14.80
CA ILE A 58 -7.35 2.65 -15.37
C ILE A 58 -5.83 2.43 -15.48
N GLY A 59 -5.34 1.22 -15.19
CA GLY A 59 -3.97 0.81 -15.48
C GLY A 59 -2.99 0.77 -14.31
N TYR A 60 -3.43 1.00 -13.06
CA TYR A 60 -2.57 0.91 -11.88
C TYR A 60 -2.63 -0.49 -11.24
N PRO A 61 -1.51 -1.22 -11.18
CA PRO A 61 -1.47 -2.50 -10.47
C PRO A 61 -1.80 -2.31 -8.99
N CYS A 62 -2.68 -3.17 -8.47
CA CYS A 62 -3.15 -3.13 -7.10
C CYS A 62 -2.84 -4.46 -6.40
N PHE A 63 -2.43 -4.39 -5.14
CA PHE A 63 -2.21 -5.55 -4.26
C PHE A 63 -3.14 -5.47 -3.05
N LYS A 64 -3.74 -6.59 -2.64
CA LYS A 64 -4.42 -6.73 -1.34
C LYS A 64 -3.47 -7.36 -0.34
N VAL A 65 -3.27 -6.71 0.79
CA VAL A 65 -2.26 -7.13 1.76
C VAL A 65 -2.78 -7.01 3.19
N SER A 66 -2.51 -8.03 4.00
CA SER A 66 -2.43 -7.87 5.45
C SER A 66 -0.98 -8.07 5.85
N ALA A 67 -0.27 -6.96 6.02
CA ALA A 67 1.14 -7.00 6.42
C ALA A 67 1.31 -7.61 7.82
N LEU A 68 0.31 -7.47 8.69
CA LEU A 68 0.30 -8.04 10.04
C LEU A 68 0.24 -9.57 9.99
N ASN A 69 -0.55 -10.12 9.08
CA ASN A 69 -0.79 -11.56 8.97
C ASN A 69 0.01 -12.23 7.84
N ASN A 70 0.95 -11.52 7.20
CA ASN A 70 1.72 -11.98 6.04
C ASN A 70 0.86 -12.47 4.87
N ILE A 71 -0.31 -11.86 4.66
CA ILE A 71 -1.20 -12.20 3.54
C ILE A 71 -0.89 -11.28 2.37
N GLY A 72 -0.63 -11.85 1.19
CA GLY A 72 -0.33 -11.10 -0.04
C GLY A 72 1.08 -10.48 -0.08
N THR A 73 1.88 -10.65 0.97
CA THR A 73 3.23 -10.07 1.07
C THR A 73 4.23 -10.71 0.12
N ASP A 74 4.06 -11.99 -0.22
CA ASP A 74 4.95 -12.71 -1.14
C ASP A 74 4.86 -12.17 -2.58
N GLU A 75 3.65 -11.80 -3.03
CA GLU A 75 3.45 -11.19 -4.35
C GLU A 75 4.14 -9.83 -4.43
N VAL A 76 4.03 -9.03 -3.36
CA VAL A 76 4.73 -7.74 -3.25
C VAL A 76 6.24 -7.96 -3.23
N LYS A 77 6.74 -8.94 -2.46
CA LYS A 77 8.17 -9.27 -2.39
C LYS A 77 8.73 -9.62 -3.77
N LYS A 78 8.03 -10.49 -4.50
CA LYS A 78 8.39 -10.87 -5.87
C LYS A 78 8.37 -9.67 -6.80
N ASP A 79 7.40 -8.76 -6.65
CA ASP A 79 7.36 -7.55 -7.46
C ASP A 79 8.50 -6.58 -7.17
N LEU A 80 9.03 -6.55 -5.94
CA LEU A 80 10.14 -5.69 -5.55
C LEU A 80 11.52 -6.19 -6.02
N GLU A 81 11.62 -7.45 -6.43
CA GLU A 81 12.89 -8.08 -6.78
C GLU A 81 13.61 -7.34 -7.92
N GLY A 82 14.89 -7.01 -7.70
CA GLY A 82 15.73 -6.30 -8.67
C GLY A 82 15.37 -4.82 -8.89
N LYS A 83 14.50 -4.22 -8.06
CA LYS A 83 14.02 -2.84 -8.23
C LYS A 83 14.35 -1.98 -7.02
N VAL A 84 14.66 -0.71 -7.27
CA VAL A 84 14.66 0.32 -6.22
C VAL A 84 13.25 0.88 -6.12
N THR A 85 12.61 0.72 -4.97
CA THR A 85 11.21 1.12 -4.76
C THR A 85 11.06 2.02 -3.54
N LEU A 86 10.44 3.18 -3.74
CA LEU A 86 9.97 4.05 -2.65
C LEU A 86 8.62 3.56 -2.12
N LEU A 87 8.46 3.47 -0.80
CA LEU A 87 7.16 3.26 -0.15
C LEU A 87 6.61 4.60 0.38
N SER A 88 5.42 4.98 -0.07
CA SER A 88 4.72 6.21 0.33
C SER A 88 3.35 5.90 0.90
N GLY A 89 2.74 6.85 1.61
CA GLY A 89 1.40 6.73 2.19
C GLY A 89 1.28 7.46 3.54
N ASN A 90 0.06 7.67 4.01
CA ASN A 90 -0.22 8.40 5.25
C ASN A 90 0.49 7.79 6.47
N SER A 91 0.65 8.56 7.54
CA SER A 91 1.11 8.00 8.82
C SER A 91 0.18 6.86 9.25
N GLY A 92 0.72 5.79 9.85
CA GLY A 92 -0.09 4.69 10.36
C GLY A 92 -0.67 3.70 9.33
N VAL A 93 -0.54 3.88 8.01
CA VAL A 93 -1.08 2.93 6.99
C VAL A 93 -0.37 1.56 6.95
N GLY A 94 0.73 1.41 7.70
CA GLY A 94 1.46 0.13 7.84
C GLY A 94 2.69 -0.03 6.94
N LYS A 95 3.33 1.09 6.53
CA LYS A 95 4.60 1.09 5.76
C LYS A 95 5.69 0.25 6.44
N SER A 96 6.03 0.56 7.69
CA SER A 96 7.07 -0.16 8.43
C SER A 96 6.72 -1.62 8.65
N THR A 97 5.44 -1.92 8.96
CA THR A 97 4.94 -3.29 9.12
C THR A 97 5.14 -4.10 7.83
N LEU A 98 4.81 -3.52 6.67
CA LEU A 98 4.99 -4.18 5.38
C LEU A 98 6.47 -4.44 5.08
N ILE A 99 7.34 -3.48 5.38
CA ILE A 99 8.79 -3.67 5.15
C ILE A 99 9.30 -4.82 6.01
N ASN A 100 8.94 -4.87 7.29
CA ASN A 100 9.36 -5.94 8.20
C ASN A 100 8.80 -7.31 7.77
N ALA A 101 7.60 -7.36 7.22
CA ALA A 101 7.01 -8.60 6.69
C ALA A 101 7.78 -9.11 5.45
N ILE A 102 8.24 -8.21 4.57
CA ILE A 102 8.92 -8.57 3.32
C ILE A 102 10.42 -8.85 3.53
N LEU A 103 11.05 -8.11 4.45
CA LEU A 103 12.47 -8.14 4.77
C LEU A 103 12.72 -8.48 6.25
N PRO A 104 12.31 -9.67 6.74
CA PRO A 104 12.38 -10.00 8.16
C PRO A 104 13.82 -10.03 8.72
N GLU A 105 14.83 -10.30 7.87
CA GLU A 105 16.23 -10.37 8.29
C GLU A 105 16.94 -9.01 8.30
N GLN A 106 16.32 -7.97 7.74
CA GLN A 106 16.81 -6.60 7.84
C GLN A 106 16.03 -5.91 8.94
N THR A 107 16.49 -6.06 10.19
CA THR A 107 15.93 -5.34 11.34
C THR A 107 16.10 -3.84 11.13
N LEU A 108 15.16 -3.21 10.44
CA LEU A 108 15.11 -1.77 10.31
C LEU A 108 14.84 -1.21 11.69
N LYS A 109 15.63 -0.20 12.07
CA LYS A 109 15.29 0.66 13.20
C LYS A 109 13.98 1.36 12.85
N THR A 110 12.86 0.80 13.28
CA THR A 110 11.58 1.50 13.27
C THR A 110 11.72 2.66 14.23
N GLY A 111 12.08 3.84 13.70
CA GLY A 111 12.00 5.08 14.46
C GLY A 111 10.53 5.33 14.79
N GLU A 112 10.23 5.49 16.08
CA GLU A 112 8.92 5.97 16.51
C GLU A 112 8.67 7.34 15.88
N ILE A 113 7.43 7.55 15.44
CA ILE A 113 6.99 8.78 14.78
C ILE A 113 6.90 9.84 15.87
N SER A 114 7.71 10.90 15.80
CA SER A 114 7.53 12.10 16.64
C SER A 114 6.37 12.96 16.13
N ASP A 115 5.64 13.54 17.08
CA ASP A 115 4.46 14.41 16.94
C ASP A 115 4.68 15.66 16.06
#